data_AF-A0A4Y2G8D5-F1
#
_entry.id   AF-A0A4Y2G8D5-F1
#
_cell.length_a   1.000
_cell.length_b   1.000
_cell.length_c   1.000
_cell.angle_alpha   90.00
_cell.angle_beta   90.00
_cell.angle_gamma   90.00
#
_symmetry.space_group_name_H-M   'P 1'
#
loop_
_entity.id
_entity.type
_entity.pdbx_description
1 polymer ?
#
loop_
_entity_poly.entity_id
_entity_poly.type
_entity_poly.pdbx_seq_one_letter_code
_entity_poly.pdbx_strand_id
1 'polypeptide(L)'
;MTKRKPEDDVQAASTCKDRRINYIVIPDVPLLAKAKAALEKGCSYVKLCIESTKGSSLWLKPKEINVTFGPLTQKDDTLFLNKNRKLILVTKSLTTIEEVAKYVLSVPEANVRIIDSNIVSKYIVRDIDTDYPLEEIISDLKSQDILVSKVVRFKRKGSSDPIPIILIDEIGKTNRKDIRIGRMIFKVNKFIENPKVCFKCLRFGHTQLRCDKAKRCSNCGELHEDNCLNPTKCFRCGEA
;
A
#
# COMPACT_ATOMS: atom_id res chain seq x y z
N MET A 1 31.00 -23.52 -33.95
CA MET A 1 29.91 -24.45 -34.34
C MET A 1 29.69 -25.45 -33.22
N THR A 2 28.48 -25.47 -32.65
CA THR A 2 27.76 -26.70 -32.30
C THR A 2 26.33 -26.29 -31.94
N LYS A 3 25.44 -26.54 -32.90
CA LYS A 3 23.99 -26.46 -32.74
C LYS A 3 23.55 -27.58 -31.79
N ARG A 4 22.60 -27.31 -30.90
CA ARG A 4 21.64 -28.33 -30.44
C ARG A 4 20.23 -27.76 -30.59
N LYS A 5 19.38 -28.59 -31.21
CA LYS A 5 17.99 -28.37 -31.62
C LYS A 5 17.03 -28.49 -30.42
N PRO A 6 15.79 -28.01 -30.57
CA PRO A 6 14.72 -28.04 -29.56
C PRO A 6 13.89 -29.33 -29.66
N GLU A 7 13.21 -29.70 -28.57
CA GLU A 7 12.09 -30.67 -28.43
C GLU A 7 11.87 -30.81 -26.90
N ASP A 8 10.69 -30.87 -26.29
CA ASP A 8 9.29 -30.70 -26.69
C ASP A 8 8.46 -30.49 -25.40
N ASP A 9 7.26 -29.95 -25.56
CA ASP A 9 6.26 -29.64 -24.55
C ASP A 9 5.94 -30.79 -23.57
N VAL A 10 5.81 -30.45 -22.28
CA VAL A 10 4.89 -31.15 -21.36
C VAL A 10 4.10 -30.11 -20.57
N GLN A 11 2.84 -29.94 -20.96
CA GLN A 11 1.81 -29.21 -20.25
C GLN A 11 1.46 -29.92 -18.93
N ALA A 12 1.63 -29.28 -17.76
CA ALA A 12 0.86 -29.62 -16.57
C ALA A 12 0.88 -28.54 -15.48
N ALA A 13 -0.32 -28.17 -15.05
CA ALA A 13 -0.69 -27.72 -13.71
C ALA A 13 -0.20 -26.35 -13.22
N SER A 14 -1.07 -25.37 -13.48
CA SER A 14 -1.38 -24.26 -12.59
C SER A 14 -1.36 -24.65 -11.10
N THR A 15 -0.38 -24.14 -10.36
CA THR A 15 -0.56 -23.84 -8.93
C THR A 15 0.17 -22.54 -8.62
N CYS A 16 -0.62 -21.48 -8.44
CA CYS A 16 -0.18 -20.20 -7.92
C CYS A 16 0.28 -20.43 -6.48
N LYS A 17 1.56 -20.75 -6.28
CA LYS A 17 2.11 -20.98 -4.95
C LYS A 17 2.09 -19.67 -4.16
N ASP A 18 1.30 -19.69 -3.10
CA ASP A 18 1.26 -18.72 -2.01
C ASP A 18 2.63 -18.14 -1.68
N ARG A 19 2.77 -16.83 -1.87
CA ARG A 19 3.89 -16.06 -1.35
C ARG A 19 3.67 -15.91 0.16
N ARG A 20 4.18 -16.83 0.97
CA ARG A 20 4.59 -16.48 2.34
C ARG A 20 5.66 -15.42 2.21
N ILE A 21 5.29 -14.16 2.41
CA ILE A 21 6.24 -13.06 2.39
C ILE A 21 6.93 -13.05 3.76
N ASN A 22 8.01 -13.83 3.94
CA ASN A 22 8.77 -13.95 5.21
C ASN A 22 9.29 -12.61 5.80
N TYR A 23 9.04 -11.49 5.12
CA TYR A 23 9.57 -10.17 5.42
C TYR A 23 8.48 -9.12 5.58
N ILE A 24 7.20 -9.53 5.54
CA ILE A 24 6.06 -8.65 5.78
C ILE A 24 5.16 -9.35 6.79
N VAL A 25 4.89 -8.67 7.90
CA VAL A 25 3.89 -9.11 8.85
C VAL A 25 2.81 -8.03 8.94
N ILE A 26 1.57 -8.45 8.72
CA ILE A 26 0.37 -7.64 8.91
C ILE A 26 -0.29 -8.17 10.17
N PRO A 27 -0.21 -7.45 11.30
CA PRO A 27 -0.88 -7.86 12.52
C PRO A 27 -2.40 -7.91 12.29
N ASP A 28 -3.05 -8.93 12.84
CA ASP A 28 -4.50 -9.00 12.85
C ASP A 28 -5.05 -7.99 13.86
N VAL A 29 -5.45 -6.82 13.36
CA VAL A 29 -6.06 -5.74 14.14
C VAL A 29 -7.51 -5.63 13.70
N PRO A 30 -8.48 -5.81 14.61
CA PRO A 30 -9.89 -5.69 14.28
C PRO A 30 -10.19 -4.37 13.58
N LEU A 31 -11.05 -4.40 12.55
CA LEU A 31 -11.40 -3.24 11.75
C LEU A 31 -11.85 -2.06 12.61
N LEU A 32 -12.70 -2.33 13.60
CA LEU A 32 -13.22 -1.30 14.50
C LEU A 32 -12.13 -0.72 15.41
N ALA A 33 -11.25 -1.55 15.96
CA ALA A 33 -10.13 -1.11 16.78
C ALA A 33 -9.16 -0.22 15.98
N LYS A 34 -8.91 -0.59 14.72
CA LYS A 34 -8.08 0.20 13.78
C LYS A 34 -8.72 1.55 13.47
N ALA A 35 -10.02 1.60 13.21
CA ALA A 35 -10.75 2.84 12.95
C ALA A 35 -10.76 3.75 14.18
N LYS A 36 -11.06 3.20 15.36
CA LYS A 36 -11.06 3.92 16.63
C LYS A 36 -9.69 4.56 16.91
N ALA A 37 -8.62 3.75 16.84
CA ALA A 37 -7.27 4.23 17.06
C ALA A 37 -6.86 5.32 16.05
N ALA A 38 -7.28 5.22 14.78
CA ALA A 38 -7.00 6.25 13.79
C ALA A 38 -7.67 7.58 14.13
N LEU A 39 -8.96 7.56 14.49
CA LEU A 39 -9.72 8.77 14.83
C LEU A 39 -9.19 9.42 16.12
N GLU A 40 -8.93 8.63 17.17
CA GLU A 40 -8.35 9.11 18.43
C GLU A 40 -6.97 9.74 18.23
N LYS A 41 -6.15 9.17 17.34
CA LYS A 41 -4.81 9.69 17.00
C LYS A 41 -4.83 10.77 15.90
N GLY A 42 -5.93 11.52 15.76
CA GLY A 42 -5.99 12.75 14.96
C GLY A 42 -6.15 12.58 13.44
N CYS A 43 -6.55 11.40 12.96
CA CYS A 43 -6.96 11.24 11.57
C CYS A 43 -8.29 11.96 11.32
N SER A 44 -8.35 12.76 10.25
CA SER A 44 -9.53 13.60 9.96
C SER A 44 -10.75 12.83 9.47
N TYR A 45 -10.52 11.66 8.87
CA TYR A 45 -11.54 10.74 8.37
C TYR A 45 -10.91 9.37 8.14
N VAL A 46 -11.74 8.34 8.07
CA VAL A 46 -11.39 6.97 7.70
C VAL A 46 -12.04 6.63 6.36
N LYS A 47 -11.33 5.87 5.54
CA LYS A 47 -11.84 5.37 4.26
C LYS A 47 -12.10 3.86 4.35
N LEU A 48 -13.34 3.46 4.19
CA LEU A 48 -13.73 2.06 4.06
C LEU A 48 -13.85 1.71 2.58
N CYS A 49 -13.34 0.54 2.22
CA CYS A 49 -13.45 -0.05 0.91
C CYS A 49 -14.33 -1.29 1.03
N ILE A 50 -15.48 -1.26 0.35
CA ILE A 50 -16.46 -2.32 0.31
C ILE A 50 -16.32 -3.01 -1.06
N GLU A 51 -15.97 -4.29 -1.03
CA GLU A 51 -15.70 -5.11 -2.21
C GLU A 51 -16.33 -6.49 -2.07
N SER A 52 -16.70 -7.11 -3.19
CA SER A 52 -17.08 -8.52 -3.21
C SER A 52 -15.84 -9.42 -3.28
N THR A 53 -16.00 -10.71 -3.01
CA THR A 53 -15.00 -11.76 -3.27
C THR A 53 -14.49 -11.74 -4.73
N LYS A 54 -15.32 -11.32 -5.69
CA LYS A 54 -14.96 -11.13 -7.11
C LYS A 54 -14.23 -9.82 -7.40
N GLY A 55 -13.95 -9.00 -6.38
CA GLY A 55 -13.19 -7.77 -6.44
C GLY A 55 -13.95 -6.51 -6.87
N SER A 56 -15.16 -6.62 -7.42
CA SER A 56 -16.07 -5.47 -7.65
C SER A 56 -17.07 -5.35 -6.49
N SER A 57 -17.62 -4.17 -6.23
CA SER A 57 -18.69 -4.03 -5.24
C SER A 57 -19.98 -4.70 -5.75
N LEU A 58 -20.78 -5.25 -4.85
CA LEU A 58 -22.14 -5.71 -5.15
C LEU A 58 -23.06 -4.52 -5.48
N TRP A 59 -22.76 -3.34 -4.95
CA TRP A 59 -23.53 -2.12 -5.16
C TRP A 59 -22.87 -1.24 -6.20
N LEU A 60 -23.42 -1.25 -7.41
CA LEU A 60 -22.88 -0.49 -8.55
C LEU A 60 -23.77 0.69 -8.94
N LYS A 61 -25.09 0.57 -8.78
CA LYS A 61 -26.01 1.65 -9.17
C LYS A 61 -26.16 2.66 -8.03
N PRO A 62 -26.10 3.98 -8.30
CA PRO A 62 -26.30 5.00 -7.27
C PRO A 62 -27.62 4.85 -6.50
N LYS A 63 -28.70 4.44 -7.17
CA LYS A 63 -30.00 4.19 -6.51
C LYS A 63 -29.92 3.08 -5.46
N GLU A 64 -29.29 1.95 -5.81
CA GLU A 64 -29.11 0.81 -4.89
C GLU A 64 -28.20 1.18 -3.71
N ILE A 65 -27.13 1.95 -3.97
CA ILE A 65 -26.21 2.45 -2.95
C ILE A 65 -26.95 3.36 -1.96
N ASN A 66 -27.71 4.33 -2.46
CA ASN A 66 -28.39 5.30 -1.61
C ASN A 66 -29.51 4.67 -0.78
N VAL A 67 -30.25 3.70 -1.35
CA VAL A 67 -31.27 2.95 -0.59
C VAL A 67 -30.64 2.12 0.52
N THR A 68 -29.49 1.49 0.25
CA THR A 68 -28.85 0.57 1.19
C THR A 68 -28.07 1.30 2.29
N PHE A 69 -27.20 2.24 1.91
CA PHE A 69 -26.28 2.89 2.83
C PHE A 69 -26.80 4.24 3.32
N GLY A 70 -27.76 4.87 2.63
CA GLY A 70 -28.32 6.15 3.04
C GLY A 70 -28.81 6.17 4.50
N PRO A 71 -29.53 5.15 4.98
CA PRO A 71 -29.94 5.07 6.40
C PRO A 71 -28.79 4.86 7.39
N LEU A 72 -27.66 4.30 6.94
CA LEU A 72 -26.51 3.93 7.77
C LEU A 72 -25.44 5.05 7.84
N THR A 73 -25.53 6.02 6.93
CA THR A 73 -24.55 7.11 6.79
C THR A 73 -25.09 8.43 7.33
N GLN A 74 -24.19 9.25 7.87
CA GLN A 74 -24.46 10.62 8.29
C GLN A 74 -24.32 11.61 7.12
N LYS A 75 -24.85 12.83 7.27
CA LYS A 75 -24.84 13.85 6.22
C LYS A 75 -23.44 14.25 5.73
N ASP A 76 -22.42 14.11 6.58
CA ASP A 76 -21.03 14.44 6.26
C ASP A 76 -20.26 13.32 5.56
N ASP A 77 -20.87 12.14 5.43
CA ASP A 77 -20.23 10.99 4.84
C ASP A 77 -20.30 11.04 3.30
N THR A 78 -19.24 10.56 2.65
CA THR A 78 -19.20 10.52 1.19
C THR A 78 -19.01 9.10 0.68
N LEU A 79 -19.88 8.71 -0.24
CA LEU A 79 -19.87 7.41 -0.91
C LEU A 79 -19.59 7.60 -2.39
N PHE A 80 -18.59 6.89 -2.92
CA PHE A 80 -18.29 6.92 -4.35
C PHE A 80 -17.68 5.60 -4.84
N LEU A 81 -17.81 5.36 -6.14
CA LEU A 81 -17.20 4.21 -6.80
C LEU A 81 -15.84 4.60 -7.39
N ASN A 82 -14.82 3.77 -7.15
CA ASN A 82 -13.52 3.91 -7.80
C ASN A 82 -13.56 3.36 -9.24
N LYS A 83 -12.55 3.65 -10.06
CA LYS A 83 -12.36 3.13 -11.42
C LYS A 83 -12.44 1.60 -11.52
N ASN A 84 -12.06 0.91 -10.44
CA ASN A 84 -12.14 -0.55 -10.32
C ASN A 84 -13.51 -1.05 -9.83
N ARG A 85 -14.56 -0.21 -9.84
CA ARG A 85 -15.92 -0.52 -9.37
C ARG A 85 -15.98 -0.97 -7.90
N LYS A 86 -15.10 -0.44 -7.05
CA LYS A 86 -15.11 -0.65 -5.60
C LYS A 86 -15.80 0.52 -4.92
N LEU A 87 -16.65 0.23 -3.94
CA LEU A 87 -17.38 1.25 -3.20
C LEU A 87 -16.49 1.78 -2.07
N ILE A 88 -16.28 3.09 -2.04
CA ILE A 88 -15.49 3.78 -1.03
C ILE A 88 -16.42 4.64 -0.21
N LEU A 89 -16.42 4.41 1.11
CA LEU A 89 -17.08 5.25 2.11
C LEU A 89 -16.01 6.05 2.84
N VAL A 90 -16.16 7.37 2.86
CA VAL A 90 -15.34 8.27 3.68
C VAL A 90 -16.22 8.76 4.82
N THR A 91 -15.81 8.48 6.04
CA THR A 91 -16.57 8.86 7.24
C THR A 91 -15.65 9.32 8.36
N LYS A 92 -16.19 10.15 9.25
CA LYS A 92 -15.52 10.58 10.49
C LYS A 92 -16.12 9.92 11.73
N SER A 93 -17.32 9.34 11.62
CA SER A 93 -18.04 8.80 12.75
C SER A 93 -17.70 7.33 12.97
N LEU A 94 -17.45 6.95 14.22
CA LEU A 94 -17.27 5.55 14.60
C LEU A 94 -18.57 4.76 14.42
N THR A 95 -19.73 5.37 14.70
CA THR A 95 -21.04 4.68 14.66
C THR A 95 -21.37 4.20 13.25
N THR A 96 -21.15 5.05 12.24
CA THR A 96 -21.32 4.71 10.83
C THR A 96 -20.42 3.56 10.42
N ILE A 97 -19.17 3.54 10.90
CA ILE A 97 -18.23 2.45 10.61
C ILE A 97 -18.76 1.13 11.18
N GLU A 98 -19.28 1.15 12.40
CA GLU A 98 -19.85 -0.04 13.05
C GLU A 98 -21.09 -0.56 12.31
N GLU A 99 -22.05 0.31 12.01
CA GLU A 99 -23.30 -0.06 11.32
C GLU A 99 -23.03 -0.60 9.93
N VAL A 100 -22.18 0.08 9.15
CA VAL A 100 -21.80 -0.35 7.81
C VAL A 100 -21.02 -1.65 7.85
N ALA A 101 -20.08 -1.82 8.80
CA ALA A 101 -19.33 -3.06 8.94
C ALA A 101 -20.26 -4.23 9.30
N LYS A 102 -21.19 -4.05 10.26
CA LYS A 102 -22.18 -5.07 10.64
C LYS A 102 -23.05 -5.46 9.45
N TYR A 103 -23.56 -4.48 8.71
CA TYR A 103 -24.40 -4.74 7.53
C TYR A 103 -23.61 -5.47 6.43
N VAL A 104 -22.43 -4.98 6.05
CA VAL A 104 -21.64 -5.59 4.97
C VAL A 104 -21.23 -7.02 5.31
N LEU A 105 -20.86 -7.29 6.56
CA LEU A 105 -20.51 -8.64 7.01
C LEU A 105 -21.71 -9.60 7.06
N SER A 106 -22.94 -9.08 7.13
CA SER A 106 -24.16 -9.90 7.05
C SER A 106 -24.50 -10.35 5.62
N VAL A 107 -23.95 -9.66 4.61
CA VAL A 107 -24.21 -9.97 3.20
C VAL A 107 -23.19 -11.01 2.70
N PRO A 108 -23.64 -12.14 2.12
CA PRO A 108 -22.73 -13.13 1.57
C PRO A 108 -21.91 -12.55 0.41
N GLU A 109 -20.68 -13.03 0.26
CA GLU A 109 -19.72 -12.57 -0.76
C GLU A 109 -19.28 -11.10 -0.63
N ALA A 110 -19.63 -10.38 0.44
CA ALA A 110 -19.20 -9.00 0.68
C ALA A 110 -18.09 -8.92 1.73
N ASN A 111 -17.14 -8.01 1.51
CA ASN A 111 -16.00 -7.76 2.39
C ASN A 111 -15.82 -6.26 2.58
N VAL A 112 -15.41 -5.89 3.80
CA VAL A 112 -15.09 -4.51 4.18
C VAL A 112 -13.64 -4.44 4.67
N ARG A 113 -12.91 -3.44 4.20
CA ARG A 113 -11.52 -3.18 4.63
C ARG A 113 -11.27 -1.69 4.77
N ILE A 114 -10.37 -1.31 5.67
CA ILE A 114 -9.92 0.07 5.78
C ILE A 114 -8.80 0.34 4.76
N ILE A 115 -8.82 1.52 4.15
CA ILE A 115 -7.73 2.01 3.31
C ILE A 115 -6.70 2.72 4.20
N ASP A 116 -5.55 2.09 4.35
CA ASP A 116 -4.50 2.51 5.28
C ASP A 116 -3.81 3.83 4.90
N SER A 117 -3.81 4.20 3.61
CA SER A 117 -3.01 5.29 3.07
C SER A 117 -3.17 6.63 3.79
N ASN A 118 -4.32 6.89 4.41
CA ASN A 118 -4.61 8.16 5.09
C ASN A 118 -4.64 8.05 6.61
N ILE A 119 -4.61 6.82 7.15
CA ILE A 119 -4.73 6.58 8.59
C ILE A 119 -3.42 6.11 9.21
N VAL A 120 -2.36 5.86 8.43
CA VAL A 120 -1.07 5.41 8.96
C VAL A 120 0.02 6.45 8.79
N SER A 121 0.88 6.55 9.80
CA SER A 121 2.16 7.24 9.76
C SER A 121 3.26 6.21 9.48
N LYS A 122 4.04 6.44 8.43
CA LYS A 122 5.07 5.50 7.98
C LYS A 122 6.44 5.90 8.53
N TYR A 123 7.17 4.94 9.10
CA TYR A 123 8.50 5.15 9.67
C TYR A 123 9.50 4.15 9.13
N ILE A 124 10.72 4.61 8.87
CA ILE A 124 11.89 3.78 8.63
C ILE A 124 12.72 3.71 9.91
N VAL A 125 13.18 2.51 10.21
CA VAL A 125 14.12 2.22 11.29
C VAL A 125 15.28 1.45 10.72
N ARG A 126 16.49 1.84 11.09
CA ARG A 126 17.76 1.27 10.58
C ARG A 126 18.47 0.53 11.70
N ASP A 127 19.45 -0.26 11.31
CA ASP A 127 20.39 -0.97 12.19
C ASP A 127 19.73 -2.03 13.08
N ILE A 128 18.58 -2.56 12.65
CA ILE A 128 17.91 -3.66 13.33
C ILE A 128 18.47 -4.98 12.82
N ASP A 129 18.89 -5.83 13.76
CA ASP A 129 19.39 -7.17 13.47
C ASP A 129 18.46 -7.92 12.51
N THR A 130 19.05 -8.52 11.48
CA THR A 130 18.34 -9.30 10.46
C THR A 130 17.73 -10.57 10.99
N ASP A 131 18.32 -11.12 12.06
CA ASP A 131 17.89 -12.38 12.67
C ASP A 131 16.78 -12.15 13.71
N TYR A 132 16.54 -10.89 14.10
CA TYR A 132 15.46 -10.54 15.01
C TYR A 132 14.09 -10.70 14.33
N PRO A 133 13.19 -11.58 14.82
CA PRO A 133 11.96 -11.90 14.11
C PRO A 133 10.96 -10.74 14.12
N LEU A 134 10.17 -10.62 13.04
CA LEU A 134 9.20 -9.53 12.89
C LEU A 134 8.06 -9.61 13.91
N GLU A 135 7.74 -10.81 14.37
CA GLU A 135 6.72 -11.10 15.37
C GLU A 135 7.11 -10.57 16.76
N GLU A 136 8.39 -10.69 17.12
CA GLU A 136 8.90 -10.09 18.36
C GLU A 136 8.93 -8.56 18.27
N ILE A 137 9.34 -8.01 17.12
CA ILE A 137 9.27 -6.55 16.87
C ILE A 137 7.84 -6.04 17.09
N ILE A 138 6.83 -6.74 16.56
CA ILE A 138 5.43 -6.36 16.75
C ILE A 138 5.03 -6.43 18.23
N SER A 139 5.51 -7.43 18.95
CA SER A 139 5.23 -7.59 20.39
C SER A 139 5.86 -6.47 21.22
N ASP A 140 7.10 -6.09 20.91
CA ASP A 140 7.78 -4.96 21.54
C ASP A 140 7.07 -3.64 21.26
N LEU A 141 6.62 -3.42 20.02
CA LEU A 141 5.86 -2.23 19.65
C LEU A 141 4.51 -2.19 20.39
N LYS A 142 3.82 -3.31 20.51
CA LYS A 142 2.58 -3.42 21.31
C LYS A 142 2.81 -3.11 22.78
N SER A 143 3.93 -3.54 23.37
CA SER A 143 4.28 -3.25 24.77
C SER A 143 4.45 -1.75 25.07
N GLN A 144 4.70 -0.95 24.02
CA GLN A 144 4.83 0.51 24.07
C GLN A 144 3.57 1.25 23.62
N ASP A 145 2.42 0.55 23.53
CA ASP A 145 1.15 1.10 23.02
C ASP A 145 1.24 1.61 21.56
N ILE A 146 2.12 1.01 20.77
CA ILE A 146 2.30 1.32 19.35
C ILE A 146 1.48 0.34 18.52
N LEU A 147 0.26 0.75 18.18
CA LEU A 147 -0.60 -0.02 17.28
C LEU A 147 -0.13 0.09 15.83
N VAL A 148 0.39 -1.01 15.30
CA VAL A 148 0.93 -1.10 13.94
C VAL A 148 -0.03 -1.83 13.00
N SER A 149 -0.16 -1.32 11.78
CA SER A 149 -0.93 -1.95 10.71
C SER A 149 -0.08 -2.89 9.85
N LYS A 150 1.23 -2.65 9.75
CA LYS A 150 2.14 -3.41 8.91
C LYS A 150 3.56 -3.19 9.36
N VAL A 151 4.36 -4.25 9.37
CA VAL A 151 5.82 -4.17 9.50
C VAL A 151 6.43 -4.89 8.32
N VAL A 152 7.41 -4.25 7.67
CA VAL A 152 8.11 -4.77 6.49
C VAL A 152 9.60 -4.70 6.72
N ARG A 153 10.30 -5.82 6.60
CA ARG A 153 11.76 -5.87 6.52
C ARG A 153 12.18 -5.72 5.06
N PHE A 154 13.08 -4.78 4.79
CA PHE A 154 13.58 -4.59 3.44
C PHE A 154 14.58 -5.67 3.06
N LYS A 155 14.80 -5.79 1.74
CA LYS A 155 15.75 -6.72 1.14
C LYS A 155 16.73 -5.99 0.26
N ARG A 156 17.88 -6.61 0.04
CA ARG A 156 18.85 -6.13 -0.93
C ARG A 156 18.25 -6.22 -2.34
N LYS A 157 18.50 -5.20 -3.17
CA LYS A 157 18.03 -5.17 -4.56
C LYS A 157 18.66 -6.34 -5.34
N GLY A 158 17.83 -7.22 -5.89
CA GLY A 158 18.29 -8.35 -6.70
C GLY A 158 18.63 -9.62 -5.93
N SER A 159 18.58 -9.61 -4.59
CA SER A 159 18.69 -10.83 -3.79
C SER A 159 17.54 -10.94 -2.79
N SER A 160 17.43 -12.10 -2.13
CA SER A 160 16.40 -12.32 -1.11
C SER A 160 16.87 -11.95 0.29
N ASP A 161 18.09 -11.45 0.43
CA ASP A 161 18.75 -11.25 1.71
C ASP A 161 18.12 -10.05 2.45
N PRO A 162 17.77 -10.21 3.74
CA PRO A 162 17.31 -9.09 4.55
C PRO A 162 18.41 -8.03 4.67
N ILE A 163 17.98 -6.78 4.70
CA ILE A 163 18.83 -5.68 5.15
C ILE A 163 18.38 -5.23 6.55
N PRO A 164 19.25 -4.61 7.36
CA PRO A 164 18.92 -4.15 8.71
C PRO A 164 18.07 -2.87 8.68
N ILE A 165 17.02 -2.85 7.86
CA ILE A 165 16.10 -1.73 7.71
C ILE A 165 14.68 -2.28 7.68
N ILE A 166 13.82 -1.72 8.52
CA ILE A 166 12.39 -2.02 8.52
C ILE A 166 11.57 -0.76 8.24
N LEU A 167 10.39 -0.98 7.69
CA LEU A 167 9.32 -0.01 7.54
C LEU A 167 8.19 -0.39 8.51
N ILE A 168 7.72 0.59 9.26
CA ILE A 168 6.60 0.46 10.20
C ILE A 168 5.48 1.37 9.74
N ASP A 169 4.30 0.80 9.48
CA ASP A 169 3.05 1.55 9.29
C ASP A 169 2.33 1.63 10.65
N GLU A 170 2.52 2.73 11.39
CA GLU A 170 1.82 2.99 12.65
C GLU A 170 0.42 3.58 12.38
N ILE A 171 -0.61 3.10 13.07
CA ILE A 171 -1.97 3.66 12.95
C ILE A 171 -2.06 4.99 13.72
N GLY A 172 -2.58 6.02 13.06
CA GLY A 172 -2.74 7.38 13.55
C GLY A 172 -1.81 8.39 12.88
N LYS A 173 -2.04 9.69 13.17
CA LYS A 173 -1.07 10.76 12.86
C LYS A 173 -0.13 10.92 14.03
N THR A 174 1.05 10.30 13.93
CA THR A 174 2.04 10.32 14.99
C THR A 174 3.31 11.06 14.55
N ASN A 175 4.15 11.41 15.51
CA ASN A 175 5.45 12.03 15.24
C ASN A 175 6.52 11.46 16.17
N ARG A 176 6.83 10.17 15.99
CA ARG A 176 7.81 9.47 16.81
C ARG A 176 9.24 9.88 16.45
N LYS A 177 10.10 9.93 17.47
CA LYS A 177 11.55 10.21 17.34
C LYS A 177 12.38 8.95 17.60
N ASP A 178 11.88 8.08 18.47
CA ASP A 178 12.51 6.83 18.85
C ASP A 178 11.47 5.77 19.18
N ILE A 179 11.90 4.52 19.11
CA ILE A 179 11.16 3.32 19.51
C ILE A 179 12.12 2.37 20.20
N ARG A 180 11.60 1.53 21.09
CA ARG A 180 12.34 0.42 21.68
C ARG A 180 12.06 -0.87 20.90
N ILE A 181 13.10 -1.61 20.56
CA ILE A 181 12.98 -2.97 20.02
C ILE A 181 13.97 -3.82 20.80
N GLY A 182 13.48 -4.89 21.41
CA GLY A 182 14.15 -5.66 22.44
C GLY A 182 14.68 -4.77 23.56
N ARG A 183 16.00 -4.77 23.73
CA ARG A 183 16.71 -3.97 24.76
C ARG A 183 17.36 -2.70 24.22
N MET A 184 17.14 -2.37 22.95
CA MET A 184 17.77 -1.24 22.27
C MET A 184 16.75 -0.15 21.94
N ILE A 185 17.23 1.10 21.88
CA ILE A 185 16.46 2.26 21.46
C ILE A 185 16.95 2.65 20.07
N PHE A 186 16.03 2.71 19.12
CA PHE A 186 16.31 3.06 17.73
C PHE A 186 15.72 4.43 17.41
N LYS A 187 16.47 5.23 16.65
CA LYS A 187 15.93 6.45 16.05
C LYS A 187 15.02 6.09 14.88
N VAL A 188 13.87 6.75 14.83
CA VAL A 188 12.90 6.55 13.74
C VAL A 188 12.83 7.79 12.86
N ASN A 189 12.80 7.54 11.55
CA ASN A 189 12.70 8.59 10.55
C ASN A 189 11.38 8.42 9.80
N LYS A 190 10.69 9.52 9.48
CA LYS A 190 9.49 9.45 8.63
C LYS A 190 9.86 8.88 7.27
N PHE A 191 9.09 7.92 6.80
CA PHE A 191 9.26 7.37 5.47
C PHE A 191 8.68 8.34 4.45
N ILE A 192 9.53 8.80 3.54
CA ILE A 192 9.13 9.60 2.39
C ILE A 192 9.23 8.69 1.17
N GLU A 193 8.09 8.42 0.53
CA GLU A 193 8.07 7.63 -0.70
C GLU A 193 8.83 8.37 -1.81
N ASN A 194 9.66 7.63 -2.54
CA ASN A 194 10.34 8.19 -3.71
C ASN A 194 9.30 8.73 -4.72
N PRO A 195 9.52 9.92 -5.29
CA PRO A 195 8.65 10.45 -6.33
C PRO A 195 8.51 9.45 -7.46
N LYS A 196 7.26 9.18 -7.88
CA LYS A 196 6.98 8.28 -8.99
C LYS A 196 7.43 8.94 -10.28
N VAL A 197 8.49 8.41 -10.89
CA VAL A 197 8.97 8.83 -12.22
C VAL A 197 8.38 7.92 -13.28
N CYS A 198 7.81 8.51 -14.33
CA CYS A 198 7.42 7.79 -15.51
C CYS A 198 8.65 7.55 -16.41
N PHE A 199 9.13 6.32 -16.52
CA PHE A 199 10.26 5.99 -17.39
C PHE A 199 9.96 6.10 -18.90
N LYS A 200 8.71 6.39 -19.29
CA LYS A 200 8.34 6.69 -20.68
C LYS A 200 8.56 8.16 -21.02
N CYS A 201 8.04 9.08 -20.20
CA CYS A 201 8.06 10.52 -20.51
C CYS A 201 8.93 11.35 -19.56
N LEU A 202 9.60 10.70 -18.60
CA LEU A 202 10.50 11.28 -17.58
C LEU A 202 9.86 12.30 -16.64
N ARG A 203 8.51 12.41 -16.64
CA ARG A 203 7.75 13.27 -15.72
C ARG A 203 7.37 12.54 -14.44
N PHE A 204 7.17 13.31 -13.37
CA PHE A 204 6.68 12.77 -12.10
C PHE A 204 5.17 12.52 -12.11
N GLY A 205 4.69 11.72 -11.17
CA GLY A 205 3.27 11.60 -10.80
C GLY A 205 2.51 10.43 -11.43
N HIS A 206 3.11 9.70 -12.37
CA HIS A 206 2.48 8.52 -12.99
C HIS A 206 3.51 7.47 -13.40
N THR A 207 3.05 6.26 -13.66
CA THR A 207 3.88 5.15 -14.16
C THR A 207 3.78 5.05 -15.68
N GLN A 208 4.74 4.37 -16.31
CA GLN A 208 4.76 4.13 -17.75
C GLN A 208 3.47 3.47 -18.27
N LEU A 209 2.89 2.54 -17.49
CA LEU A 209 1.64 1.84 -17.82
C LEU A 209 0.44 2.77 -18.01
N ARG A 210 0.44 3.93 -17.34
CA ARG A 210 -0.65 4.93 -17.42
C ARG A 210 -0.24 6.16 -18.23
N CYS A 211 0.88 6.09 -18.96
CA CYS A 211 1.42 7.21 -19.72
C CYS A 211 0.93 7.16 -21.17
N ASP A 212 0.15 8.16 -21.54
CA ASP A 212 -0.33 8.47 -22.88
C ASP A 212 0.72 9.15 -23.77
N LYS A 213 1.72 9.82 -23.17
CA LYS A 213 2.76 10.55 -23.89
C LYS A 213 3.72 9.65 -24.66
N ALA A 214 4.37 10.22 -25.68
CA ALA A 214 5.45 9.60 -26.42
C ALA A 214 6.67 9.27 -25.53
N LYS A 215 7.43 8.25 -25.92
CA LYS A 215 8.67 7.85 -25.25
C LYS A 215 9.73 8.92 -25.47
N ARG A 216 10.37 9.37 -24.38
CA ARG A 216 11.52 10.27 -24.40
C ARG A 216 12.79 9.48 -24.12
N CYS A 217 13.89 9.92 -24.71
CA CYS A 217 15.19 9.33 -24.43
C CYS A 217 15.63 9.65 -23.00
N SER A 218 16.06 8.64 -22.24
CA SER A 218 16.59 8.82 -20.89
C SER A 218 17.93 9.58 -20.85
N ASN A 219 18.66 9.63 -21.98
CA ASN A 219 19.97 10.29 -22.07
C ASN A 219 19.84 11.79 -22.33
N CYS A 220 19.03 12.19 -23.31
CA CYS A 220 18.92 13.61 -23.70
C CYS A 220 17.50 14.21 -23.56
N GLY A 221 16.50 13.44 -23.16
CA GLY A 221 15.13 13.93 -22.96
C GLY A 221 14.32 14.22 -24.23
N GLU A 222 14.92 14.13 -25.42
CA GLU A 222 14.25 14.37 -26.70
C GLU A 222 13.42 13.17 -27.18
N LEU A 223 12.59 13.41 -28.19
CA LEU A 223 11.79 12.40 -28.87
C LEU A 223 12.58 11.81 -30.04
N HIS A 224 13.20 10.65 -29.83
CA HIS A 224 13.86 9.88 -30.88
C HIS A 224 13.93 8.38 -30.50
N GLU A 225 14.33 7.53 -31.46
CA GLU A 225 14.46 6.08 -31.28
C GLU A 225 15.68 5.67 -30.43
N ASP A 226 15.81 4.38 -30.11
CA ASP A 226 16.65 3.86 -29.02
C ASP A 226 18.17 4.11 -29.14
N ASN A 227 18.66 4.66 -30.27
CA ASN A 227 20.05 5.04 -30.49
C ASN A 227 20.25 6.56 -30.33
N CYS A 228 20.51 7.00 -29.09
CA CYS A 228 20.86 8.38 -28.79
C CYS A 228 22.33 8.66 -29.09
N LEU A 229 22.63 9.53 -30.06
CA LEU A 229 23.97 10.10 -30.26
C LEU A 229 24.12 11.50 -29.64
N ASN A 230 23.04 12.03 -29.07
CA ASN A 230 23.05 13.35 -28.45
C ASN A 230 23.83 13.32 -27.13
N PRO A 231 24.48 14.43 -26.76
CA PRO A 231 25.10 14.55 -25.45
C PRO A 231 24.07 14.31 -24.35
N THR A 232 24.52 13.69 -23.25
CA THR A 232 23.71 13.53 -22.04
C THR A 232 23.25 14.90 -21.59
N LYS A 233 21.93 15.06 -21.43
CA LYS A 233 21.32 16.27 -20.90
C LYS A 233 20.09 15.93 -20.09
N CYS A 234 19.95 16.59 -18.95
CA CYS A 234 18.79 16.50 -18.09
C CYS A 234 17.57 17.10 -18.82
N PHE A 235 16.54 16.29 -19.03
CA PHE A 235 15.27 16.73 -19.62
C PHE A 235 14.64 17.96 -18.91
N ARG A 236 14.97 18.20 -17.64
CA ARG A 236 14.33 19.24 -16.82
C ARG A 236 15.10 20.57 -16.79
N CYS A 237 16.42 20.54 -16.56
CA CYS A 237 17.23 21.76 -16.50
C CYS A 237 18.05 22.02 -17.77
N GLY A 238 18.17 21.04 -18.67
CA GLY A 238 18.95 21.17 -19.90
C GLY A 238 20.47 21.03 -19.72
N GLU A 239 20.95 20.82 -18.50
CA GLU A 239 22.36 20.64 -18.16
C GLU A 239 22.81 19.18 -18.31
N ALA A 240 24.10 18.94 -18.53
CA ALA A 240 24.69 17.60 -18.70
C ALA A 240 24.78 16.80 -17.39
#